data_AF-A0A1I7XJ78-F1
#
_entry.id   AF-A0A1I7XJ78-F1
#
_cell.length_a   1.000
_cell.length_b   1.000
_cell.length_c   1.000
_cell.angle_alpha   90.00
_cell.angle_beta   90.00
_cell.angle_gamma   90.00
#
_symmetry.space_group_name_H-M   'P 1'
#
loop_
_entity.id
_entity.type
_entity.pdbx_description
1 polymer ?
#
loop_
_entity_poly.entity_id
_entity_poly.type
_entity_poly.pdbx_seq_one_letter_code
_entity_poly.pdbx_strand_id
1 'polypeptide(L)'
;MFRMRIFLLACLVGIVLDQLLDEKVSDSRGSFTLSGNKKELSTIDPKVNIYHKCNYEGLCFKKISNESSVALFGIGRTQSVAVTGRLICNGQPASNVKVKLYEKEKTFDVKMAEGVTNQNGEFRLMGSKTEISTIDPKVNVYHKCNYNGLCYKKFGITIPDNYVSSGRNPQKTYDIGTINLANKFTGQTTDCIN
;
A
#
# COMPACT_ATOMS: atom_id res chain seq x y z
N MET A 1 -8.78 -15.97 -20.65
CA MET A 1 -8.83 -17.39 -20.20
C MET A 1 -7.38 -17.87 -20.04
N PHE A 2 -6.88 -17.91 -18.80
CA PHE A 2 -5.62 -18.58 -18.45
C PHE A 2 -5.86 -19.31 -17.13
N ARG A 3 -6.14 -20.60 -17.24
CA ARG A 3 -6.06 -21.57 -16.14
C ARG A 3 -4.58 -21.83 -15.91
N MET A 4 -4.01 -21.37 -14.81
CA MET A 4 -2.76 -21.94 -14.31
C MET A 4 -3.11 -22.78 -13.08
N ARG A 5 -3.43 -24.04 -13.35
CA ARG A 5 -3.48 -25.09 -12.31
C ARG A 5 -2.04 -25.41 -11.93
N ILE A 6 -1.56 -24.86 -10.82
CA ILE A 6 -0.50 -25.48 -10.03
C ILE A 6 -1.20 -26.18 -8.87
N PHE A 7 -1.86 -27.29 -9.19
CA PHE A 7 -2.39 -28.26 -8.24
C PHE A 7 -1.75 -29.62 -8.59
N LEU A 8 -0.41 -29.65 -8.61
CA LEU A 8 0.31 -30.85 -8.99
C LEU A 8 1.62 -30.99 -8.19
N LEU A 9 1.58 -30.77 -6.87
CA LEU A 9 2.53 -31.40 -5.92
C LEU A 9 2.21 -31.17 -4.42
N ALA A 10 0.94 -31.24 -3.99
CA ALA A 10 0.61 -31.17 -2.55
C ALA A 10 -0.40 -32.23 -2.10
N CYS A 11 -0.43 -33.37 -2.79
CA CYS A 11 -1.33 -34.48 -2.45
C CYS A 11 -0.67 -35.58 -1.57
N LEU A 12 0.49 -35.35 -0.96
CA LEU A 12 1.20 -36.44 -0.25
C LEU A 12 1.78 -36.14 1.14
N VAL A 13 1.55 -34.98 1.75
CA VAL A 13 1.83 -34.82 3.18
C VAL A 13 0.76 -33.94 3.81
N GLY A 14 -0.04 -34.51 4.71
CA GLY A 14 -1.11 -33.82 5.42
C GLY A 14 -0.57 -32.71 6.33
N ILE A 15 -0.35 -31.52 5.76
CA ILE A 15 0.03 -30.31 6.49
C ILE A 15 -0.94 -29.20 6.08
N VAL A 16 -1.92 -28.99 6.98
CA VAL A 16 -2.76 -27.79 7.16
C VAL A 16 -3.25 -27.14 5.87
N LEU A 17 -4.45 -27.54 5.41
CA LEU A 17 -5.27 -26.65 4.61
C LEU A 17 -5.47 -25.36 5.42
N ASP A 18 -4.99 -24.24 4.88
CA ASP A 18 -5.51 -22.93 5.28
C ASP A 18 -7.04 -23.02 5.27
N GLN A 19 -7.66 -22.67 6.39
CA GLN A 19 -9.10 -22.81 6.57
C GLN A 19 -9.82 -21.68 5.82
N LEU A 20 -9.83 -21.79 4.50
CA LEU A 20 -10.45 -20.87 3.57
C LEU A 20 -11.95 -20.74 3.88
N LEU A 21 -12.40 -19.52 4.15
CA LEU A 21 -13.80 -19.24 4.48
C LEU A 21 -14.66 -18.96 3.24
N ASP A 22 -14.10 -18.24 2.26
CA ASP A 22 -14.73 -17.93 0.96
C ASP A 22 -13.63 -17.47 -0.02
N GLU A 23 -13.85 -17.66 -1.31
CA GLU A 23 -12.98 -17.19 -2.39
C GLU A 23 -13.84 -16.71 -3.57
N LYS A 24 -13.62 -15.47 -4.01
CA LYS A 24 -14.31 -14.89 -5.18
C LYS A 24 -13.40 -14.01 -6.02
N VAL A 25 -13.77 -13.87 -7.28
CA VAL A 25 -13.22 -12.89 -8.21
C VAL A 25 -14.12 -11.66 -8.21
N SER A 26 -13.52 -10.47 -8.27
CA SER A 26 -14.26 -9.22 -8.39
C SER A 26 -15.09 -9.14 -9.68
N ASP A 27 -16.20 -8.41 -9.63
CA ASP A 27 -17.04 -8.11 -10.79
C ASP A 27 -16.34 -7.14 -11.77
N SER A 28 -17.01 -6.80 -12.88
CA SER A 28 -16.51 -5.85 -13.89
C SER A 28 -16.31 -4.42 -13.37
N ARG A 29 -16.83 -4.09 -12.19
CA ARG A 29 -16.65 -2.81 -11.50
C ARG A 29 -15.63 -2.91 -10.36
N GLY A 30 -14.92 -4.05 -10.25
CA GLY A 30 -13.96 -4.32 -9.19
C GLY A 30 -14.58 -4.63 -7.83
N SER A 31 -15.90 -4.82 -7.74
CA SER A 31 -16.60 -5.10 -6.48
C SER A 31 -16.55 -6.59 -6.15
N PHE A 32 -16.43 -6.93 -4.87
CA PHE A 32 -16.50 -8.31 -4.39
C PHE A 32 -17.18 -8.38 -3.02
N THR A 33 -17.72 -9.54 -2.67
CA THR A 33 -18.32 -9.79 -1.35
C THR A 33 -18.00 -11.20 -0.92
N LEU A 34 -17.22 -11.31 0.15
CA LEU A 34 -16.85 -12.58 0.77
C LEU A 34 -17.70 -12.80 2.02
N SER A 35 -18.19 -14.02 2.19
CA SER A 35 -18.98 -14.42 3.36
C SER A 35 -18.63 -15.86 3.72
N GLY A 36 -18.24 -16.10 4.96
CA GLY A 36 -17.96 -17.45 5.42
C GLY A 36 -18.11 -17.57 6.93
N ASN A 37 -18.23 -18.81 7.37
CA ASN A 37 -18.51 -19.14 8.75
C ASN A 37 -17.68 -20.36 9.13
N LYS A 38 -17.11 -20.32 10.33
CA LYS A 38 -16.30 -21.40 10.86
C LYS A 38 -16.74 -21.70 12.28
N LYS A 39 -16.85 -22.97 12.62
CA LYS A 39 -17.05 -23.41 13.99
C LYS A 39 -15.69 -23.51 14.66
N GLU A 40 -15.39 -22.58 15.54
CA GLU A 40 -14.12 -22.51 16.27
C GLU A 40 -14.43 -22.34 17.75
N LEU A 41 -13.60 -22.91 18.64
CA LEU A 41 -13.79 -22.77 20.08
C LEU A 41 -13.37 -21.39 20.61
N SER A 42 -12.68 -20.61 19.77
CA SER A 42 -12.10 -19.30 20.06
C SER A 42 -12.57 -18.24 19.06
N THR A 43 -12.20 -16.99 19.31
CA THR A 43 -12.50 -15.85 18.42
C THR A 43 -11.84 -16.04 17.06
N ILE A 44 -12.63 -15.95 15.98
CA ILE A 44 -12.13 -15.96 14.60
C ILE A 44 -11.51 -14.58 14.30
N ASP A 45 -10.25 -14.55 13.85
CA ASP A 45 -9.58 -13.33 13.32
C ASP A 45 -9.47 -13.48 11.79
N PRO A 46 -10.54 -13.15 11.03
CA PRO A 46 -10.58 -13.39 9.59
C PRO A 46 -9.62 -12.47 8.85
N LYS A 47 -8.94 -13.01 7.84
CA LYS A 47 -8.04 -12.26 6.95
C LYS A 47 -8.54 -12.35 5.52
N VAL A 48 -8.54 -11.22 4.82
CA VAL A 48 -8.75 -11.16 3.37
C VAL A 48 -7.40 -11.01 2.68
N ASN A 49 -7.10 -11.90 1.74
CA ASN A 49 -5.95 -11.78 0.85
C ASN A 49 -6.45 -11.42 -0.56
N ILE A 50 -5.94 -10.33 -1.14
CA ILE A 50 -6.30 -9.88 -2.49
C ILE A 50 -5.10 -10.16 -3.41
N TYR A 51 -5.33 -10.93 -4.47
CA TYR A 51 -4.33 -11.24 -5.49
C TYR A 51 -4.70 -10.54 -6.79
N HIS A 52 -3.76 -9.81 -7.40
CA HIS A 52 -4.01 -9.09 -8.65
C HIS A 52 -2.78 -9.08 -9.56
N LYS A 53 -3.02 -8.81 -10.85
CA LYS A 53 -1.98 -8.61 -11.88
C LYS A 53 -1.91 -7.15 -12.36
N CYS A 54 -2.45 -6.20 -11.61
CA CYS A 54 -2.32 -4.78 -11.93
C CYS A 54 -0.83 -4.40 -12.06
N ASN A 55 -0.48 -3.69 -13.13
CA ASN A 55 0.89 -3.30 -13.46
C ASN A 55 1.88 -4.49 -13.56
N TYR A 56 1.40 -5.69 -13.92
CA TYR A 56 2.23 -6.88 -14.10
C TYR A 56 2.70 -7.03 -15.55
N GLU A 57 4.01 -6.97 -15.76
CA GLU A 57 4.69 -7.08 -17.07
C GLU A 57 4.93 -8.53 -17.53
N GLY A 58 4.22 -9.53 -16.99
CA GLY A 58 4.20 -10.89 -17.56
C GLY A 58 5.33 -11.84 -17.13
N LEU A 59 6.33 -11.38 -16.37
CA LEU A 59 7.44 -12.22 -15.92
C LEU A 59 7.61 -12.19 -14.39
N CYS A 60 7.62 -13.37 -13.76
CA CYS A 60 8.09 -13.57 -12.38
C CYS A 60 9.62 -13.48 -12.28
N PHE A 61 10.27 -12.64 -13.09
CA PHE A 61 11.56 -12.14 -12.68
C PHE A 61 11.26 -11.26 -11.48
N LYS A 62 11.71 -11.67 -10.30
CA LYS A 62 11.97 -10.74 -9.21
C LYS A 62 12.72 -9.60 -9.92
N LYS A 63 12.09 -8.43 -10.13
CA LYS A 63 12.84 -7.23 -10.54
C LYS A 63 13.96 -7.23 -9.53
N ILE A 64 15.18 -7.53 -9.97
CA ILE A 64 16.32 -7.37 -9.11
C ILE A 64 16.38 -5.86 -9.04
N SER A 65 15.63 -5.26 -8.11
CA SER A 65 15.81 -3.88 -7.69
C SER A 65 17.15 -3.87 -6.93
N ASN A 66 18.21 -4.18 -7.67
CA ASN A 66 19.60 -3.86 -7.36
C ASN A 66 19.91 -2.46 -7.91
N GLU A 67 18.89 -1.63 -8.15
CA GLU A 67 19.13 -0.21 -8.30
C GLU A 67 19.33 0.34 -6.89
N SER A 68 20.60 0.43 -6.53
CA SER A 68 21.01 1.13 -5.34
C SER A 68 20.62 2.58 -5.52
N SER A 69 19.64 3.03 -4.73
CA SER A 69 19.37 4.45 -4.50
C SER A 69 20.58 5.04 -3.78
N VAL A 70 21.62 5.38 -4.54
CA VAL A 70 22.71 6.18 -4.02
C VAL A 70 22.23 7.61 -4.15
N ALA A 71 21.86 8.21 -3.02
CA ALA A 71 21.59 9.64 -2.91
C ALA A 71 22.88 10.44 -3.19
N LEU A 72 23.28 10.52 -4.46
CA LEU A 72 24.27 11.45 -4.97
C LEU A 72 23.59 12.80 -5.10
N PHE A 73 23.73 13.65 -4.07
CA PHE A 73 23.13 14.98 -4.02
C PHE A 73 23.32 15.74 -5.34
N GLY A 74 22.24 15.85 -6.12
CA GLY A 74 22.16 16.67 -7.34
C GLY A 74 22.53 16.00 -8.66
N ILE A 75 22.91 14.71 -8.70
CA ILE A 75 23.24 14.02 -9.94
C ILE A 75 22.07 13.13 -10.39
N GLY A 76 21.68 13.24 -11.66
CA GLY A 76 20.61 12.44 -12.26
C GLY A 76 19.51 13.30 -12.87
N ARG A 77 18.32 12.72 -13.01
CA ARG A 77 17.13 13.40 -13.56
C ARG A 77 16.17 13.76 -12.43
N THR A 78 15.58 14.94 -12.50
CA THR A 78 14.46 15.28 -11.62
C THR A 78 13.24 14.46 -12.01
N GLN A 79 12.64 13.80 -11.03
CA GLN A 79 11.44 12.99 -11.16
C GLN A 79 10.43 13.46 -10.12
N SER A 80 9.15 13.25 -10.39
CA SER A 80 8.07 13.70 -9.50
C SER A 80 6.91 12.70 -9.46
N VAL A 81 6.16 12.76 -8.36
CA VAL A 81 4.98 11.94 -8.13
C VAL A 81 3.90 12.77 -7.43
N ALA A 82 2.64 12.50 -7.75
CA ALA A 82 1.50 12.98 -6.99
C ALA A 82 0.63 11.81 -6.55
N VAL A 83 0.09 11.91 -5.34
CA VAL A 83 -0.81 10.92 -4.76
C VAL A 83 -2.01 11.60 -4.12
N THR A 84 -3.18 10.99 -4.26
CA THR A 84 -4.42 11.39 -3.59
C THR A 84 -5.10 10.17 -2.99
N GLY A 85 -6.02 10.41 -2.06
CA GLY A 85 -6.87 9.37 -1.49
C GLY A 85 -7.77 9.92 -0.41
N ARG A 86 -8.63 9.05 0.12
CA ARG A 86 -9.57 9.37 1.19
C ARG A 86 -9.45 8.39 2.33
N LEU A 87 -9.38 8.87 3.55
CA LEU A 87 -9.29 8.06 4.76
C LEU A 87 -10.61 8.14 5.53
N ILE A 88 -11.09 6.99 5.96
CA ILE A 88 -12.26 6.86 6.82
C ILE A 88 -11.94 6.05 8.07
N CYS A 89 -12.69 6.26 9.15
CA CYS A 89 -12.62 5.46 10.37
C CYS A 89 -14.04 5.09 10.76
N ASN A 90 -14.35 3.79 10.82
CA ASN A 90 -15.69 3.28 11.15
C ASN A 90 -16.80 3.90 10.27
N GLY A 91 -16.54 4.06 8.97
CA GLY A 91 -17.48 4.62 7.99
C GLY A 91 -17.53 6.16 7.92
N GLN A 92 -16.89 6.86 8.86
CA GLN A 92 -16.87 8.33 8.90
C GLN A 92 -15.58 8.90 8.29
N PRO A 93 -15.62 10.09 7.66
CA PRO A 93 -14.41 10.81 7.24
C PRO A 93 -13.39 10.93 8.37
N ALA A 94 -12.14 10.54 8.13
CA ALA A 94 -11.06 10.69 9.10
C ALA A 94 -10.25 11.95 8.79
N SER A 95 -10.65 13.08 9.38
CA SER A 95 -9.98 14.37 9.24
C SER A 95 -8.73 14.48 10.12
N ASN A 96 -7.80 15.36 9.74
CA ASN A 96 -6.56 15.65 10.48
C ASN A 96 -5.65 14.43 10.71
N VAL A 97 -5.73 13.45 9.81
CA VAL A 97 -4.83 12.27 9.80
C VAL A 97 -3.56 12.66 9.06
N LYS A 98 -2.40 12.47 9.69
CA LYS A 98 -1.11 12.83 9.08
C LYS A 98 -0.73 11.83 7.98
N VAL A 99 -0.34 12.37 6.84
CA VAL A 99 0.17 11.63 5.69
C VAL A 99 1.52 12.17 5.27
N LYS A 100 2.45 11.30 4.92
CA LYS A 100 3.80 11.68 4.50
C LYS A 100 4.19 10.90 3.24
N LEU A 101 4.65 11.62 2.24
CA LEU A 101 5.21 11.08 1.01
C LEU A 101 6.72 10.95 1.17
N TYR A 102 7.22 9.75 0.93
CA TYR A 102 8.62 9.38 1.07
C TYR A 102 9.16 8.80 -0.22
N GLU A 103 10.44 8.98 -0.43
CA GLU A 103 11.25 8.15 -1.30
C GLU A 103 11.88 7.03 -0.49
N LYS A 104 11.72 5.78 -0.94
CA LYS A 104 12.26 4.62 -0.22
C LYS A 104 13.75 4.49 -0.45
N GLU A 105 14.50 4.28 0.63
CA GLU A 105 15.96 4.15 0.57
C GLU A 105 16.42 2.90 1.34
N LYS A 106 17.67 2.47 1.13
CA LYS A 106 18.24 1.32 1.86
C LYS A 106 18.39 1.58 3.36
N THR A 107 18.66 2.83 3.74
CA THR A 107 18.91 3.22 5.14
C THR A 107 17.71 3.93 5.74
N PHE A 108 17.44 5.16 5.30
CA PHE A 108 16.39 6.01 5.82
C PHE A 108 15.61 6.64 4.67
N ASP A 109 14.30 6.39 4.65
CA ASP A 109 13.40 6.99 3.69
C ASP A 109 13.52 8.53 3.71
N VAL A 110 13.62 9.14 2.53
CA VAL A 110 13.74 10.60 2.39
C VAL A 110 12.35 11.21 2.26
N LYS A 111 11.98 12.11 3.18
CA LYS A 111 10.67 12.79 3.15
C LYS A 111 10.62 13.76 1.97
N MET A 112 9.65 13.57 1.08
CA MET A 112 9.41 14.46 -0.06
C MET A 112 8.31 15.48 0.22
N ALA A 113 7.24 15.08 0.92
CA ALA A 113 6.15 15.97 1.29
C ALA A 113 5.39 15.44 2.51
N GLU A 114 4.63 16.30 3.16
CA GLU A 114 3.71 15.92 4.23
C GLU A 114 2.46 16.79 4.22
N GLY A 115 1.40 16.28 4.84
CA GLY A 115 0.13 16.97 4.97
C GLY A 115 -0.80 16.24 5.92
N VAL A 116 -2.02 16.72 6.00
CA VAL A 116 -3.10 16.11 6.78
C VAL A 116 -4.35 15.99 5.93
N THR A 117 -5.21 15.03 6.24
CA THR A 117 -6.52 14.92 5.60
C THR A 117 -7.44 16.08 5.96
N ASN A 118 -8.24 16.53 4.99
CA ASN A 118 -9.26 17.56 5.17
C ASN A 118 -10.50 17.03 5.95
N GLN A 119 -11.54 17.84 6.09
CA GLN A 119 -12.80 17.47 6.77
C GLN A 119 -13.52 16.28 6.12
N ASN A 120 -13.34 16.07 4.82
CA ASN A 120 -13.88 14.94 4.07
C ASN A 120 -12.99 13.69 4.15
N GLY A 121 -11.88 13.76 4.89
CA GLY A 121 -10.89 12.68 5.00
C GLY A 121 -9.96 12.60 3.79
N GLU A 122 -9.99 13.56 2.88
CA GLU A 122 -9.23 13.53 1.63
C GLU A 122 -7.86 14.18 1.80
N PHE A 123 -6.87 13.72 1.04
CA PHE A 123 -5.55 14.34 0.98
C PHE A 123 -5.01 14.34 -0.45
N ARG A 124 -4.05 15.24 -0.70
CA ARG A 124 -3.23 15.26 -1.91
C ARG A 124 -1.81 15.66 -1.53
N LEU A 125 -0.84 14.83 -1.91
CA LEU A 125 0.59 15.12 -1.75
C LEU A 125 1.27 15.09 -3.12
N MET A 126 2.29 15.91 -3.30
CA MET A 126 3.20 15.85 -4.43
C MET A 126 4.62 16.12 -3.98
N GLY A 127 5.58 15.48 -4.64
CA GLY A 127 6.99 15.64 -4.33
C GLY A 127 7.86 15.37 -5.54
N SER A 128 9.09 15.85 -5.50
CA SER A 128 10.09 15.62 -6.54
C SER A 128 11.47 15.39 -5.94
N LYS A 129 12.26 14.55 -6.58
CA LYS A 129 13.65 14.27 -6.21
C LYS A 129 14.50 14.13 -7.48
N THR A 130 15.76 14.56 -7.40
CA THR A 130 16.75 14.31 -8.45
C THR A 130 17.54 13.06 -8.09
N GLU A 131 17.47 12.05 -8.95
CA GLU A 131 18.13 10.76 -8.77
C GLU A 131 18.48 10.13 -10.12
N ILE A 132 19.50 9.27 -10.14
CA ILE A 132 19.92 8.55 -11.35
C ILE A 132 18.92 7.43 -11.68
N SER A 133 18.57 6.62 -10.66
CA SER A 133 17.53 5.59 -10.70
C SER A 133 16.14 6.20 -10.73
N THR A 134 15.14 5.37 -11.05
CA THR A 134 13.74 5.74 -10.85
C THR A 134 13.46 5.86 -9.35
N ILE A 135 12.74 6.90 -8.94
CA ILE A 135 12.29 7.04 -7.55
C ILE A 135 11.30 5.92 -7.19
N ASP A 136 11.38 5.41 -5.96
CA ASP A 136 10.52 4.41 -5.30
C ASP A 136 9.57 5.07 -4.28
N PRO A 137 8.55 5.81 -4.74
CA PRO A 137 7.69 6.61 -3.86
C PRO A 137 6.76 5.75 -2.98
N LYS A 138 6.56 6.19 -1.73
CA LYS A 138 5.66 5.56 -0.74
C LYS A 138 4.91 6.62 0.06
N VAL A 139 3.61 6.43 0.26
CA VAL A 139 2.81 7.23 1.20
C VAL A 139 2.65 6.48 2.52
N ASN A 140 3.04 7.12 3.63
CA ASN A 140 2.82 6.63 4.98
C ASN A 140 1.62 7.36 5.60
N VAL A 141 0.71 6.60 6.22
CA VAL A 141 -0.47 7.11 6.92
C VAL A 141 -0.29 6.89 8.42
N TYR A 142 -0.53 7.93 9.22
CA TYR A 142 -0.34 7.91 10.67
C TYR A 142 -1.65 8.25 11.37
N HIS A 143 -2.25 7.28 12.08
CA HIS A 143 -3.60 7.43 12.61
C HIS A 143 -3.77 6.88 14.04
N LYS A 144 -4.86 7.31 14.67
CA LYS A 144 -5.33 6.81 15.98
C LYS A 144 -6.73 6.17 15.92
N CYS A 145 -7.25 5.88 14.72
CA CYS A 145 -8.52 5.15 14.57
C CYS A 145 -8.49 3.83 15.39
N ASN A 146 -9.47 3.67 16.29
CA ASN A 146 -9.56 2.54 17.23
C ASN A 146 -8.23 2.26 17.96
N TYR A 147 -7.53 3.31 18.41
CA TYR A 147 -6.24 3.20 19.07
C TYR A 147 -5.97 4.36 20.05
N ASN A 148 -5.85 4.02 21.33
CA ASN A 148 -5.67 4.99 22.43
C ASN A 148 -4.21 5.11 22.91
N GLY A 149 -3.25 4.56 22.16
CA GLY A 149 -1.84 4.67 22.54
C GLY A 149 -1.29 6.09 22.43
N LEU A 150 -0.18 6.33 23.12
CA LEU A 150 0.54 7.62 23.07
C LEU A 150 0.97 7.96 21.63
N CYS A 151 1.41 6.94 20.88
CA CYS A 151 1.95 7.04 19.54
C CYS A 151 0.88 6.90 18.44
N TYR A 152 1.29 6.71 17.19
CA TYR A 152 0.39 6.54 16.04
C TYR A 152 0.55 5.15 15.42
N LYS A 153 -0.56 4.56 14.96
CA LYS A 153 -0.51 3.43 14.02
C LYS A 153 -0.03 3.94 12.66
N LYS A 154 0.90 3.22 12.05
CA LYS A 154 1.54 3.56 10.77
C LYS A 154 1.48 2.40 9.79
N PHE A 155 1.03 2.67 8.58
CA PHE A 155 1.21 1.76 7.45
C PHE A 155 1.63 2.55 6.21
N GLY A 156 2.25 1.87 5.25
CA GLY A 156 2.76 2.46 4.03
C GLY A 156 2.15 1.81 2.79
N ILE A 157 1.92 2.62 1.75
CA ILE A 157 1.48 2.18 0.43
C ILE A 157 2.51 2.66 -0.59
N THR A 158 3.13 1.72 -1.29
CA THR A 158 4.03 2.03 -2.40
C THR A 158 3.21 2.53 -3.59
N ILE A 159 3.65 3.64 -4.17
CA ILE A 159 3.06 4.22 -5.37
C ILE A 159 3.76 3.57 -6.57
N PRO A 160 3.02 2.98 -7.53
CA PRO A 160 3.63 2.29 -8.66
C PRO A 160 4.52 3.20 -9.52
N ASP A 161 5.64 2.66 -10.03
CA ASP A 161 6.63 3.39 -10.86
C ASP A 161 5.98 4.03 -12.09
N ASN A 162 4.92 3.42 -12.64
CA ASN A 162 4.16 3.99 -13.76
C ASN A 162 3.35 5.23 -13.39
N TYR A 163 3.42 5.74 -12.15
CA TYR A 163 2.93 7.07 -11.74
C TYR A 163 4.04 8.10 -11.51
N VAL A 164 5.31 7.70 -11.63
CA VAL A 164 6.45 8.61 -11.66
C VAL A 164 6.47 9.37 -12.99
N SER A 165 6.72 10.66 -12.91
CA SER A 165 6.82 11.60 -14.04
C SER A 165 8.24 12.17 -14.12
N SER A 166 8.71 12.48 -15.33
CA SER A 166 9.95 13.23 -15.50
C SER A 166 9.71 14.72 -15.22
N GLY A 167 10.71 15.40 -14.66
CA GLY A 167 10.65 16.79 -14.27
C GLY A 167 10.07 17.02 -12.87
N ARG A 168 10.03 18.29 -12.47
CA ARG A 168 9.65 18.73 -11.11
C ARG A 168 8.16 18.62 -10.82
N ASN A 169 7.32 18.67 -11.85
CA ASN A 169 5.87 18.68 -11.71
C ASN A 169 5.26 17.36 -12.21
N PRO A 170 4.50 16.63 -11.38
CA PRO A 170 3.92 15.36 -11.76
C PRO A 170 2.82 15.53 -12.82
N GLN A 171 2.86 14.70 -13.85
CA GLN A 171 1.91 14.73 -14.98
C GLN A 171 0.68 13.85 -14.75
N LYS A 172 0.73 12.99 -13.73
CA LYS A 172 -0.32 12.06 -13.33
C LYS A 172 -0.37 11.96 -11.81
N THR A 173 -1.55 11.66 -11.30
CA THR A 173 -1.79 11.48 -9.87
C THR A 173 -2.22 10.04 -9.62
N TYR A 174 -1.56 9.36 -8.70
CA TYR A 174 -2.01 8.06 -8.22
C TYR A 174 -3.12 8.23 -7.19
N ASP A 175 -4.27 7.63 -7.42
CA ASP A 175 -5.37 7.60 -6.44
C ASP A 175 -5.31 6.26 -5.68
N ILE A 176 -5.06 6.32 -4.37
CA ILE A 176 -5.06 5.14 -3.51
C ILE A 176 -6.48 4.68 -3.12
N GLY A 177 -7.50 5.43 -3.52
CA GLY A 177 -8.90 5.18 -3.22
C GLY A 177 -9.30 5.56 -1.79
N THR A 178 -10.39 4.97 -1.32
CA THR A 178 -10.87 5.13 0.05
C THR A 178 -10.36 4.01 0.95
N ILE A 179 -9.68 4.36 2.04
CA ILE A 179 -9.10 3.41 2.98
C ILE A 179 -9.76 3.54 4.34
N ASN A 180 -10.27 2.42 4.86
CA ASN A 180 -10.79 2.35 6.22
C ASN A 180 -9.67 2.03 7.21
N LEU A 181 -9.35 3.00 8.06
CA LEU A 181 -8.31 2.96 9.10
C LEU A 181 -8.66 2.03 10.27
N ALA A 182 -9.90 1.52 10.33
CA ALA A 182 -10.27 0.47 11.27
C ALA A 182 -9.64 -0.89 10.92
N ASN A 183 -9.18 -1.07 9.68
CA ASN A 183 -8.55 -2.30 9.23
C ASN A 183 -7.19 -2.52 9.91
N LYS A 184 -6.81 -3.80 10.08
CA LYS A 184 -5.44 -4.19 10.44
C LYS A 184 -4.65 -4.45 9.16
N PHE A 185 -3.73 -3.57 8.80
CA PHE A 185 -2.92 -3.75 7.59
C PHE A 185 -1.71 -4.65 7.87
N THR A 186 -1.34 -5.49 6.90
CA THR A 186 -0.09 -6.26 6.97
C THR A 186 1.10 -5.29 6.95
N GLY A 187 2.07 -5.48 7.84
CA GLY A 187 3.23 -4.59 7.96
C GLY A 187 2.96 -3.27 8.69
N GLN A 188 1.79 -3.10 9.31
CA GLN A 188 1.50 -1.96 10.15
C GLN A 188 2.36 -1.95 11.42
N THR A 189 2.90 -0.79 11.77
CA THR A 189 3.74 -0.57 12.95
C THR A 189 3.19 0.55 13.82
N THR A 190 3.85 0.81 14.96
CA THR A 190 3.58 1.95 15.82
C THR A 190 4.75 2.94 15.72
N ASP A 191 4.46 4.21 15.47
CA ASP A 191 5.45 5.27 15.30
C ASP A 191 5.23 6.39 16.33
N CYS A 192 6.25 6.62 17.16
CA CYS A 192 6.27 7.57 18.26
C CYS A 192 7.12 8.81 17.96
N ILE A 193 7.87 8.82 16.86
CA ILE A 193 8.87 9.84 16.52
C ILE A 193 8.46 10.42 15.17
N ASN A 194 7.52 11.37 15.21
CA ASN A 194 6.81 11.84 14.03
C ASN A 194 7.07 13.31 13.70
#